data_AF-A0A8T5B4M7-F1
#
_entry.id   AF-A0A8T5B4M7-F1
#
_cell.length_a   1.000
_cell.length_b   1.000
_cell.length_c   1.000
_cell.angle_alpha   90.00
_cell.angle_beta   90.00
_cell.angle_gamma   90.00
#
_symmetry.space_group_name_H-M   'P 1'
#
loop_
_entity.id
_entity.type
_entity.pdbx_description
1 polymer ?
#
loop_
_entity_poly.entity_id
_entity_poly.type
_entity_poly.pdbx_seq_one_letter_code
_entity_poly.pdbx_strand_id
1 'polypeptide(L)'
;MHEAFGVVIKARTIAEAWEEAVLKCWSDGVDVPTEYGERSKEILGLLVVVKEPFSEPRVHRGDIHVAIKDSLQKYVDEVLDGTLDWAVSEGKIHYT
;
A
#
# COMPACT_ATOMS: atom_id res chain seq x y z
N MET A 1 -0.95 -31.31 -1.73
CA MET A 1 -1.86 -30.18 -1.46
C MET A 1 -1.11 -28.92 -1.84
N HIS A 2 -1.71 -28.01 -2.60
CA HIS A 2 -1.08 -26.70 -2.84
C HIS A 2 -0.95 -25.98 -1.50
N GLU A 3 0.26 -25.56 -1.13
CA GLU A 3 0.52 -24.81 0.13
C GLU A 3 -0.13 -23.41 0.11
N ALA A 4 -0.67 -22.98 -1.03
CA ALA A 4 -1.37 -21.71 -1.25
C ALA A 4 -2.82 -21.64 -0.73
N PHE A 5 -3.38 -22.73 -0.20
CA PHE A 5 -4.78 -22.79 0.25
C PHE A 5 -4.89 -22.86 1.77
N GLY A 6 -5.71 -21.98 2.37
CA GLY A 6 -6.04 -22.04 3.79
C GLY A 6 -4.87 -21.67 4.71
N VAL A 7 -4.22 -20.55 4.44
CA VAL A 7 -3.06 -20.06 5.20
C VAL A 7 -3.52 -19.32 6.45
N VAL A 8 -2.95 -19.63 7.62
CA VAL A 8 -3.18 -18.89 8.87
C VAL A 8 -1.89 -18.25 9.34
N ILE A 9 -1.88 -16.93 9.47
CA ILE A 9 -0.77 -16.14 10.02
C ILE A 9 -1.16 -15.64 11.40
N LYS A 10 -0.28 -15.84 12.37
CA LYS A 10 -0.44 -15.34 13.75
C LYS A 10 0.78 -14.49 14.09
N ALA A 11 0.57 -13.20 14.29
CA ALA A 11 1.65 -12.25 14.56
C ALA A 11 1.33 -11.40 15.79
N ARG A 12 2.34 -10.76 16.38
CA ARG A 12 2.12 -9.83 17.49
C ARG A 12 1.58 -8.51 16.98
N THR A 13 2.19 -7.91 15.96
CA THR A 13 1.82 -6.58 15.44
C THR A 13 1.24 -6.64 14.03
N ILE A 14 0.63 -5.55 13.57
CA ILE A 14 0.11 -5.45 12.20
C ILE A 14 1.25 -5.49 11.17
N ALA A 15 2.37 -4.82 11.48
CA ALA A 15 3.53 -4.79 10.58
C ALA A 15 4.13 -6.19 10.39
N GLU A 16 4.33 -6.92 11.49
CA GLU A 16 4.78 -8.30 11.47
C GLU A 16 3.82 -9.19 10.66
N ALA A 17 2.51 -9.06 10.90
CA ALA A 17 1.52 -9.83 10.15
C ALA A 17 1.52 -9.54 8.64
N TRP A 18 1.74 -8.28 8.26
CA TRP A 18 1.85 -7.87 6.87
C TRP A 18 3.11 -8.45 6.21
N GLU A 19 4.26 -8.35 6.88
CA GLU A 19 5.54 -8.86 6.37
C GLU A 19 5.46 -10.38 6.14
N GLU A 20 4.95 -11.13 7.13
CA GLU A 20 4.73 -12.57 7.02
C GLU A 20 3.75 -12.92 5.88
N ALA A 21 2.68 -12.13 5.69
CA ALA A 21 1.73 -12.35 4.61
C ALA A 21 2.35 -12.15 3.22
N VAL A 22 3.18 -11.11 3.05
CA VAL A 22 3.89 -10.85 1.81
C VAL A 22 4.90 -11.97 1.52
N LEU A 23 5.72 -12.35 2.50
CA LEU A 23 6.71 -13.42 2.34
C LEU A 23 6.05 -14.74 1.99
N LYS A 24 4.96 -15.10 2.68
CA LYS A 24 4.21 -16.32 2.43
C LYS A 24 3.55 -16.32 1.05
N CYS A 25 3.00 -15.19 0.62
CA CYS A 25 2.42 -15.05 -0.72
C CYS A 25 3.49 -15.17 -1.80
N TRP A 26 4.65 -14.58 -1.58
CA TRP A 26 5.76 -14.66 -2.50
C TRP A 26 6.31 -16.08 -2.65
N SER A 27 6.48 -16.80 -1.54
CA SER A 27 7.06 -18.15 -1.54
C SER A 27 6.08 -19.22 -2.01
N ASP A 28 4.84 -19.16 -1.53
CA ASP A 28 3.90 -20.29 -1.65
C ASP A 28 2.65 -19.94 -2.47
N GLY A 29 2.48 -18.67 -2.83
CA GLY A 29 1.35 -18.21 -3.63
C GLY A 29 1.32 -18.85 -5.01
N VAL A 30 0.11 -19.00 -5.55
CA VAL A 30 -0.10 -19.50 -6.91
C VAL A 30 -0.02 -18.35 -7.90
N ASP A 31 0.64 -18.58 -9.05
CA ASP A 31 0.66 -17.59 -10.13
C ASP A 31 -0.68 -17.59 -10.88
N VAL A 32 -1.35 -16.43 -10.90
CA VAL A 32 -2.62 -16.23 -11.60
C VAL A 32 -2.52 -15.10 -12.62
N PRO A 33 -3.27 -15.16 -13.74
CA PRO A 33 -3.35 -14.06 -14.69
C PRO A 33 -4.19 -12.91 -14.12
N THR A 34 -3.71 -11.68 -14.28
CA THR A 34 -4.44 -10.46 -13.96
C THR A 34 -5.21 -9.94 -15.17
N GLU A 35 -6.17 -9.05 -14.95
CA GLU A 35 -6.93 -8.37 -16.03
C GLU A 35 -6.06 -7.44 -16.91
N TYR A 36 -4.87 -7.07 -16.42
CA TYR A 36 -3.92 -6.21 -17.12
C TYR A 36 -2.92 -6.98 -18.00
N GLY A 37 -3.04 -8.32 -18.08
CA GLY A 37 -2.16 -9.17 -18.87
C GLY A 37 -0.84 -9.55 -18.18
N GLU A 38 -0.63 -9.08 -16.95
CA GLU A 38 0.51 -9.44 -16.09
C GLU A 38 0.15 -10.65 -15.20
N ARG A 39 1.14 -11.28 -14.57
CA ARG A 39 0.91 -12.37 -13.60
C ARG A 39 1.05 -11.83 -12.17
N SER A 40 0.19 -12.27 -11.26
CA SER A 40 0.29 -12.03 -9.81
C SER A 40 0.48 -13.34 -9.05
N LYS A 41 1.06 -13.25 -7.84
CA LYS A 41 1.07 -14.32 -6.84
C LYS A 41 -0.12 -14.14 -5.91
N GLU A 42 -0.88 -15.20 -5.65
CA GLU A 42 -2.06 -15.13 -4.77
C GLU A 42 -2.12 -16.28 -3.76
N ILE A 43 -2.67 -16.00 -2.59
CA ILE A 43 -3.05 -16.97 -1.56
C ILE A 43 -4.58 -17.02 -1.48
N LEU A 44 -5.15 -18.23 -1.54
CA LEU A 44 -6.60 -18.43 -1.41
C LEU A 44 -6.94 -18.83 0.04
N GLY A 45 -7.69 -17.96 0.71
CA GLY A 45 -8.15 -18.20 2.09
C GLY A 45 -7.08 -17.90 3.15
N LEU A 46 -6.55 -16.67 3.14
CA LEU A 46 -5.67 -16.15 4.18
C LEU A 46 -6.48 -15.71 5.42
N LEU A 47 -6.15 -16.25 6.58
CA LEU A 47 -6.64 -15.79 7.89
C LEU A 47 -5.47 -15.19 8.67
N VAL A 48 -5.64 -13.98 9.19
CA VAL A 48 -4.61 -13.30 9.99
C VAL A 48 -5.13 -13.05 11.39
N VAL A 49 -4.32 -13.39 12.40
CA VAL A 49 -4.59 -13.09 13.81
C VAL A 49 -3.47 -12.23 14.36
N VAL A 50 -3.80 -11.00 14.73
CA VAL A 50 -2.87 -10.05 15.33
C VAL A 50 -3.14 -9.94 16.83
N LYS A 51 -2.14 -10.24 17.67
CA LYS A 51 -2.32 -10.28 19.13
C LYS A 51 -2.42 -8.89 19.76
N GLU A 52 -1.60 -7.95 19.28
CA GLU A 52 -1.46 -6.60 19.82
C GLU A 52 -1.55 -5.57 18.67
N PRO A 53 -2.72 -5.40 18.04
CA PRO A 53 -2.85 -4.59 16.83
C PRO A 53 -2.53 -3.10 17.02
N PHE A 54 -2.46 -2.63 18.27
CA PHE A 54 -2.20 -1.24 18.62
C PHE A 54 -0.84 -0.99 19.29
N SER A 55 0.05 -1.99 19.33
CA SER A 55 1.37 -1.83 19.96
C SER A 55 2.35 -0.98 19.15
N GLU A 56 2.07 -0.76 17.87
CA GLU A 56 2.90 0.04 16.96
C GLU A 56 2.08 1.18 16.32
N PRO A 57 2.74 2.29 15.92
CA PRO A 57 2.06 3.36 15.19
C PRO A 57 1.44 2.82 13.91
N ARG A 58 0.17 3.16 13.65
CA ARG A 58 -0.55 2.77 12.42
C ARG A 58 -0.09 3.56 11.18
N VAL A 59 0.92 4.40 11.32
CA VAL A 59 1.48 5.20 10.23
C VAL A 59 2.74 4.50 9.77
N HIS A 60 2.65 3.82 8.61
CA HIS A 60 3.81 3.17 8.02
C HIS A 60 4.84 4.23 7.63
N ARG A 61 6.13 3.96 7.83
CA ARG A 61 7.20 4.93 7.50
C ARG A 61 7.19 5.33 6.02
N GLY A 62 6.79 4.41 5.14
CA GLY A 62 6.58 4.70 3.72
C GLY A 62 5.47 5.73 3.49
N ASP A 63 4.37 5.64 4.23
CA ASP A 63 3.25 6.59 4.14
C ASP A 63 3.70 7.99 4.57
N ILE A 64 4.54 8.08 5.61
CA ILE A 64 5.17 9.34 6.03
C ILE A 64 6.06 9.89 4.90
N HIS A 65 6.83 9.02 4.23
CA HIS A 65 7.72 9.46 3.15
C HIS A 65 6.94 10.02 1.97
N VAL A 66 5.88 9.33 1.54
CA VAL A 66 5.01 9.78 0.44
C VAL A 66 4.26 11.04 0.83
N ALA A 67 3.63 11.05 2.02
CA ALA A 67 2.85 12.19 2.50
C ALA A 67 3.71 13.45 2.63
N ILE A 68 4.93 13.34 3.18
CA ILE A 68 5.79 14.51 3.40
C ILE A 68 6.55 14.91 2.14
N LYS A 69 7.20 13.97 1.45
CA LYS A 69 8.09 14.32 0.34
C LYS A 69 7.39 14.55 -0.99
N ASP A 70 6.25 13.92 -1.21
CA ASP A 70 5.58 14.01 -2.50
C ASP A 70 4.30 14.83 -2.37
N SER A 71 3.35 14.41 -1.54
CA SER A 71 2.05 15.08 -1.44
C SER A 71 2.13 16.48 -0.82
N LEU A 72 2.83 16.62 0.31
CA LEU A 72 2.96 17.92 0.98
C LEU A 72 3.84 18.88 0.18
N GLN A 73 4.94 18.40 -0.42
CA GLN A 73 5.78 19.26 -1.25
C GLN A 73 5.03 19.75 -2.48
N LYS A 74 4.29 18.88 -3.19
CA LYS A 74 3.43 19.30 -4.30
C LYS A 74 2.40 20.34 -3.85
N TYR A 75 1.75 20.13 -2.71
CA TYR A 75 0.81 21.10 -2.17
C TYR A 75 1.45 22.46 -1.90
N VAL A 76 2.66 22.48 -1.35
CA VAL A 76 3.44 23.70 -1.14
C VAL A 76 3.79 24.36 -2.48
N ASP A 77 4.34 23.60 -3.43
CA ASP A 77 4.75 24.11 -4.74
C ASP A 77 3.56 24.66 -5.54
N GLU A 78 2.39 24.04 -5.40
CA GLU A 78 1.15 24.45 -6.07
C GLU A 78 0.57 25.71 -5.42
N VAL A 79 0.42 25.73 -4.09
CA VAL A 79 -0.31 26.79 -3.39
C VAL A 79 0.56 28.01 -3.08
N LEU A 80 1.82 27.81 -2.70
CA LEU A 80 2.72 28.89 -2.31
C LEU A 80 3.55 29.40 -3.48
N ASP A 81 4.04 28.50 -4.33
CA ASP A 81 4.92 28.86 -5.46
C ASP A 81 4.17 28.98 -6.80
N GLY A 82 2.87 28.65 -6.83
CA GLY A 82 2.00 28.86 -8.00
C GLY A 82 2.39 28.01 -9.22
N THR A 83 3.06 26.87 -9.02
CA THR A 83 3.62 26.07 -10.13
C THR A 83 2.58 25.57 -11.14
N LEU A 84 1.29 25.55 -10.77
CA LEU A 84 0.17 25.17 -11.62
C LEU A 84 -0.79 26.33 -11.96
N ASP A 85 -0.46 27.58 -11.65
CA ASP A 85 -1.30 28.76 -11.97
C ASP A 85 -1.60 28.86 -13.48
N TRP A 86 -0.65 28.48 -14.32
CA TRP A 86 -0.83 28.45 -15.77
C TRP A 86 -1.98 27.50 -16.16
N ALA A 87 -2.08 26.33 -15.53
CA ALA A 87 -3.09 25.33 -15.86
C ALA A 87 -4.48 25.78 -15.40
N VAL A 88 -4.54 26.53 -14.28
CA VAL A 88 -5.76 27.20 -13.83
C VAL A 88 -6.17 28.31 -14.79
N SER A 89 -5.23 29.12 -15.27
CA SER A 89 -5.50 30.18 -16.24
C SER A 89 -6.01 29.66 -17.59
N GLU A 90 -5.58 28.46 -17.98
CA GLU A 90 -6.03 27.76 -19.18
C GLU A 90 -7.33 26.95 -18.95
N GLY A 91 -7.87 26.95 -17.72
CA GLY A 91 -9.09 26.23 -17.35
C GLY A 91 -8.93 24.70 -17.37
N LYS A 92 -7.70 24.18 -17.32
CA LYS A 92 -7.40 22.75 -17.35
C LYS A 92 -7.63 22.08 -15.99
N ILE A 93 -7.39 22.82 -14.92
CA ILE A 93 -7.62 22.38 -13.53
C ILE A 93 -8.27 23.53 -12.75
N HIS A 94 -8.82 23.21 -11.57
CA HIS A 94 -9.39 24.20 -10.66
C HIS A 94 -8.78 24.00 -9.26
N TYR A 95 -8.55 25.08 -8.51
CA TYR A 95 -8.02 25.01 -7.14
C TYR A 95 -9.02 24.46 -6.09
N THR A 96 -10.22 24.06 -6.51
CA THR A 96 -11.29 23.52 -5.64
C THR A 96 -11.87 22.25 -6.23
#